data_AF-A0A8B8FLW1-F1
#
_entry.id   AF-A0A8B8FLW1-F1
#
_cell.length_a   1.000
_cell.length_b   1.000
_cell.length_c   1.000
_cell.angle_alpha   90.00
_cell.angle_beta   90.00
_cell.angle_gamma   90.00
#
_symmetry.space_group_name_H-M   'P 1'
#
loop_
_entity.id
_entity.type
_entity.pdbx_description
1 polymer ?
#
loop_
_entity_poly.entity_id
_entity_poly.type
_entity_poly.pdbx_seq_one_letter_code
_entity_poly.pdbx_strand_id
1 'polypeptide(L)'
;MTKILRKYFHQPDPNNTWIRNPFSCDIEKIKNLSEQEQDELIDLVTNGTMKNIFNDKKLIDFWLIVQNDQKQLAEKALRHLIPFCKTYRCEQAFSTYCYMKNKFRNRLNIDADLRVKISSMQPDLDEIMNKKERFHLSHKV
;
A
#
# COMPACT_ATOMS: atom_id res chain seq x y z
N MET A 1 -21.57 6.38 -11.60
CA MET A 1 -20.47 5.77 -10.82
C MET A 1 -19.26 6.71 -10.62
N THR A 2 -18.89 7.54 -11.59
CA THR A 2 -17.70 8.43 -11.56
C THR A 2 -17.77 9.65 -10.64
N LYS A 3 -18.96 10.16 -10.28
CA LYS A 3 -19.10 11.35 -9.41
C LYS A 3 -18.75 11.09 -7.94
N ILE A 4 -19.02 9.89 -7.42
CA ILE A 4 -18.77 9.54 -6.00
C ILE A 4 -17.27 9.37 -5.74
N LEU A 5 -16.57 8.67 -6.64
CA LEU A 5 -15.13 8.46 -6.51
C LEU A 5 -14.34 9.78 -6.53
N ARG A 6 -14.78 10.79 -7.28
CA ARG A 6 -14.13 12.13 -7.28
C ARG A 6 -14.21 12.87 -5.95
N LYS A 7 -15.14 12.50 -5.06
CA LYS A 7 -15.20 13.05 -3.68
C LYS A 7 -14.04 12.53 -2.81
N TYR A 8 -13.57 11.31 -3.10
CA TYR A 8 -12.52 10.64 -2.34
C TYR A 8 -11.15 10.70 -3.04
N PHE A 9 -11.15 10.82 -4.36
CA PHE A 9 -9.95 10.91 -5.19
C PHE A 9 -9.92 12.26 -5.91
N HIS A 10 -9.11 13.17 -5.39
CA HIS A 10 -8.79 14.42 -6.09
C HIS A 10 -8.19 14.12 -7.47
N GLN A 11 -8.43 15.01 -8.43
CA GLN A 11 -7.79 14.88 -9.73
C GLN A 11 -6.27 14.89 -9.57
N PRO A 12 -5.53 14.11 -10.38
CA PRO A 12 -4.07 14.15 -10.35
C PRO A 12 -3.61 15.59 -10.58
N ASP A 13 -2.84 16.13 -9.63
CA ASP A 13 -2.23 17.44 -9.79
C ASP A 13 -1.28 17.38 -11.01
N PRO A 14 -1.43 18.25 -12.01
CA PRO A 14 -0.51 18.30 -13.14
C PRO A 14 0.95 18.52 -12.73
N ASN A 15 1.20 19.14 -11.56
CA ASN A 15 2.54 19.32 -11.00
C ASN A 15 3.14 18.01 -10.44
N ASN A 16 2.35 16.95 -10.32
CA ASN A 16 2.76 15.64 -9.80
C ASN A 16 2.95 14.58 -10.90
N THR A 17 3.03 14.99 -12.16
CA THR A 17 3.24 14.07 -13.31
C THR A 17 4.55 13.29 -13.21
N TRP A 18 5.60 13.90 -12.66
CA TRP A 18 6.90 13.28 -12.41
C TRP A 18 6.84 12.07 -11.46
N ILE A 19 5.85 12.03 -10.55
CA ILE A 19 5.65 10.89 -9.63
C ILE A 19 5.23 9.62 -10.39
N ARG A 20 4.46 9.78 -11.48
CA ARG A 20 4.02 8.65 -12.32
C ARG A 20 5.09 8.24 -13.32
N ASN A 21 5.74 9.21 -13.94
CA ASN A 21 6.78 8.95 -14.92
C ASN A 21 7.83 10.08 -14.86
N PRO A 22 8.92 9.90 -14.09
CA PRO A 22 9.97 10.90 -14.00
C PRO A 22 10.70 11.06 -15.35
N PHE A 23 10.80 10.00 -16.16
CA PHE A 23 11.51 10.02 -17.45
C PHE A 23 10.73 10.67 -18.61
N SER A 24 9.49 11.12 -18.37
CA SER A 24 8.62 11.76 -19.37
C SER A 24 8.00 13.06 -18.84
N CYS A 25 8.61 13.67 -17.82
CA CYS A 25 8.11 14.92 -17.25
C CYS A 25 8.84 16.14 -17.85
N ASP A 26 8.12 17.26 -17.90
CA ASP A 26 8.69 18.56 -18.27
C ASP A 26 9.14 19.25 -16.98
N ILE A 27 10.43 19.12 -16.67
CA ILE A 27 11.01 19.55 -15.39
C ILE A 27 10.79 21.05 -15.17
N GLU A 28 10.84 21.87 -16.23
CA GLU A 28 10.66 23.33 -16.17
C GLU A 28 9.24 23.74 -15.72
N LYS A 29 8.24 22.86 -15.92
CA LYS A 29 6.85 23.12 -15.51
C LYS A 29 6.57 22.71 -14.07
N ILE A 30 7.50 22.02 -13.40
CA ILE A 30 7.29 21.49 -12.04
C ILE A 30 7.57 22.60 -11.01
N LYS A 31 6.51 23.20 -10.48
CA LYS A 31 6.61 24.30 -9.50
C LYS A 31 6.60 23.86 -8.04
N ASN A 32 6.32 22.59 -7.78
CA ASN A 32 6.10 22.09 -6.43
C ASN A 32 7.33 21.40 -5.84
N LEU A 33 8.49 21.46 -6.48
CA LEU A 33 9.76 20.93 -5.99
C LEU A 33 10.67 22.06 -5.49
N SER A 34 11.46 21.80 -4.45
CA SER A 34 12.58 22.67 -4.06
C SER A 34 13.74 22.56 -5.06
N GLU A 35 14.69 23.49 -5.02
CA GLU A 35 15.91 23.43 -5.85
C GLU A 35 16.65 22.10 -5.69
N GLN A 36 16.83 21.65 -4.44
CA GLN A 36 17.45 20.36 -4.15
C GLN A 36 16.68 19.17 -4.73
N GLU A 37 15.34 19.17 -4.65
CA GLU A 37 14.52 18.09 -5.22
C GLU A 37 14.55 18.12 -6.77
N GLN A 38 14.69 19.30 -7.38
CA GLN A 38 14.85 19.44 -8.83
C GLN A 38 16.19 18.86 -9.29
N ASP A 39 17.28 19.15 -8.57
CA ASP A 39 18.60 18.57 -8.86
C ASP A 39 18.57 17.04 -8.74
N GLU A 40 17.97 16.51 -7.66
CA GLU A 40 17.78 15.07 -7.46
C GLU A 40 16.97 14.44 -8.63
N LEU A 41 15.97 15.15 -9.15
CA LEU A 41 15.15 14.69 -10.28
C LEU A 41 15.94 14.70 -11.58
N ILE A 42 16.77 15.71 -11.83
CA ILE A 42 17.63 15.80 -13.02
C ILE A 42 18.63 14.64 -13.03
N ASP A 43 19.28 14.37 -11.89
CA ASP A 43 20.20 13.24 -11.74
C ASP A 43 19.50 11.90 -11.98
N LEU A 44 18.28 11.74 -11.44
CA LEU A 44 17.48 10.53 -11.63
C LEU A 44 17.12 10.29 -13.10
N VAL A 45 16.64 11.32 -13.79
CA VAL A 45 16.16 11.21 -15.19
C VAL A 45 17.31 10.99 -16.17
N THR A 46 18.49 11.51 -15.85
CA THR A 46 19.71 11.32 -16.65
C THR A 46 20.33 9.92 -16.46
N ASN A 47 19.97 9.21 -15.38
CA ASN A 47 20.49 7.89 -15.10
C ASN A 47 19.79 6.78 -15.91
N GLY A 48 20.48 6.28 -16.95
CA GLY A 48 19.97 5.20 -17.81
C GLY A 48 19.70 3.89 -17.07
N THR A 49 20.44 3.59 -16.00
CA THR A 49 20.21 2.40 -15.16
C THR A 49 18.89 2.53 -14.41
N MET A 50 18.59 3.71 -13.88
CA MET A 50 17.32 3.99 -13.21
C MET A 50 16.13 3.90 -14.18
N LYS A 51 16.33 4.30 -15.45
CA LYS A 51 15.31 4.12 -16.50
C LYS A 51 15.01 2.64 -16.75
N ASN A 52 16.02 1.78 -16.76
CA ASN A 52 15.82 0.34 -16.90
C ASN A 52 15.08 -0.24 -15.68
N ILE A 53 15.48 0.14 -14.47
CA ILE A 53 14.81 -0.28 -13.22
C ILE A 53 13.34 0.16 -13.22
N PHE A 54 13.04 1.38 -13.69
CA PHE A 54 11.67 1.88 -13.80
C PHE A 54 10.80 1.03 -14.73
N ASN A 55 11.35 0.55 -15.85
CA ASN A 55 10.61 -0.29 -16.79
C ASN A 55 10.37 -1.71 -16.24
N ASP A 56 11.26 -2.22 -15.40
CA ASP A 56 11.19 -3.58 -14.84
C ASP A 56 10.40 -3.67 -13.53
N LYS A 57 10.34 -2.60 -12.74
CA LYS A 57 9.76 -2.59 -11.39
C LYS A 57 8.40 -1.90 -11.36
N LYS A 58 7.60 -2.24 -10.35
CA LYS A 58 6.38 -1.47 -10.07
C LYS A 58 6.75 -0.09 -9.55
N LEU A 59 5.87 0.88 -9.77
CA LEU A 59 6.12 2.28 -9.41
C LEU A 59 6.54 2.48 -7.95
N ILE A 60 5.88 1.80 -7.00
CA ILE A 60 6.22 1.91 -5.57
C ILE A 60 7.60 1.32 -5.29
N ASP A 61 7.91 0.15 -5.87
CA ASP A 61 9.20 -0.51 -5.69
C ASP A 61 10.34 0.33 -6.29
N PHE A 62 10.10 0.98 -7.43
CA PHE A 62 11.02 1.94 -8.02
C PHE A 62 11.32 3.11 -7.07
N TRP A 63 10.29 3.78 -6.54
CA TRP A 63 10.51 4.91 -5.62
C TRP A 63 11.17 4.50 -4.29
N LEU A 64 10.97 3.27 -3.83
CA LEU A 64 11.69 2.70 -2.69
C LEU A 64 13.18 2.49 -3.00
N ILE A 65 13.54 2.13 -4.24
CA ILE A 65 14.94 2.02 -4.68
C ILE A 65 15.58 3.41 -4.76
N VAL A 66 14.90 4.37 -5.39
CA VAL A 66 15.34 5.78 -5.52
C VAL A 66 15.59 6.41 -4.15
N GLN A 67 14.84 6.03 -3.12
CA GLN A 67 14.99 6.55 -1.77
C GLN A 67 16.40 6.34 -1.17
N ASN A 68 17.16 5.37 -1.66
CA ASN A 68 18.53 5.14 -1.17
C ASN A 68 19.49 6.27 -1.57
N ASP A 69 19.31 6.83 -2.78
CA ASP A 69 20.24 7.83 -3.35
C ASP A 69 19.63 9.24 -3.38
N GLN A 70 18.33 9.38 -3.70
CA GLN A 70 17.59 10.65 -3.78
C GLN A 70 16.44 10.68 -2.77
N LYS A 71 16.79 10.78 -1.49
CA LYS A 71 15.85 10.60 -0.38
C LYS A 71 14.73 11.63 -0.37
N GLN A 72 15.01 12.92 -0.62
CA GLN A 72 14.00 13.98 -0.49
C GLN A 72 12.93 13.86 -1.57
N LEU A 73 13.37 13.67 -2.82
CA LEU A 73 12.51 13.44 -3.97
C LEU A 73 11.66 12.18 -3.78
N ALA A 74 12.28 11.07 -3.39
CA ALA A 74 11.59 9.80 -3.18
C ALA A 74 10.56 9.86 -2.06
N GLU A 75 10.87 10.51 -0.93
CA GLU A 75 9.92 10.67 0.17
C GLU A 75 8.64 11.40 -0.28
N LYS A 76 8.78 12.41 -1.13
CA LYS A 76 7.65 13.19 -1.65
C LYS A 76 6.77 12.36 -2.59
N ALA A 77 7.39 11.57 -3.47
CA ALA A 77 6.68 10.63 -4.33
C ALA A 77 5.97 9.54 -3.49
N LEU A 78 6.66 8.93 -2.52
CA LEU A 78 6.11 7.89 -1.66
C LEU A 78 4.96 8.41 -0.77
N ARG A 79 5.04 9.65 -0.28
CA ARG A 79 3.93 10.31 0.45
C ARG A 79 2.67 10.47 -0.41
N HIS A 80 2.81 10.56 -1.74
CA HIS A 80 1.66 10.61 -2.65
C HIS A 80 1.15 9.20 -3.02
N LEU A 81 2.03 8.21 -3.10
CA LEU A 81 1.69 6.85 -3.54
C LEU A 81 1.17 5.93 -2.42
N ILE A 82 1.70 6.08 -1.20
CA ILE A 82 1.39 5.23 -0.04
C ILE A 82 0.06 5.55 0.71
N PRO A 83 -0.55 6.76 0.66
CA PRO A 83 -1.79 7.03 1.41
C PRO A 83 -2.90 6.02 1.10
N PHE A 84 -2.98 5.59 -0.15
CA PHE A 84 -3.97 4.64 -0.63
C PHE A 84 -3.85 3.28 0.08
N CYS A 85 -2.63 2.82 0.37
CA CYS A 85 -2.41 1.55 1.07
C CYS A 85 -2.86 1.60 2.54
N LYS A 86 -2.78 2.77 3.18
CA LYS A 86 -3.16 2.93 4.59
C LYS A 86 -4.67 3.09 4.75
N THR A 87 -5.31 3.97 3.97
CA THR A 87 -6.77 4.17 4.07
C THR A 87 -7.55 2.95 3.57
N TYR A 88 -7.17 2.35 2.45
CA TYR A 88 -7.86 1.16 1.95
C TYR A 88 -7.79 -0.01 2.93
N ARG A 89 -6.62 -0.26 3.55
CA ARG A 89 -6.51 -1.31 4.57
C ARG A 89 -7.32 -0.99 5.82
N CYS A 90 -7.38 0.27 6.25
CA CYS A 90 -8.25 0.68 7.35
C CYS A 90 -9.73 0.50 7.00
N GLU A 91 -10.16 0.88 5.80
CA GLU A 91 -11.54 0.71 5.31
C GLU A 91 -11.90 -0.78 5.14
N GLN A 92 -10.98 -1.60 4.63
CA GLN A 92 -11.15 -3.04 4.53
C GLN A 92 -11.23 -3.68 5.93
N ALA A 93 -10.36 -3.28 6.85
CA ALA A 93 -10.37 -3.75 8.23
C ALA A 93 -11.67 -3.35 8.94
N PHE A 94 -12.13 -2.11 8.75
CA PHE A 94 -13.38 -1.62 9.31
C PHE A 94 -14.60 -2.35 8.73
N SER A 95 -14.64 -2.54 7.41
CA SER A 95 -15.71 -3.30 6.75
C SER A 95 -15.74 -4.74 7.24
N THR A 96 -14.56 -5.35 7.41
CA THR A 96 -14.39 -6.71 7.95
C THR A 96 -14.87 -6.78 9.41
N TYR A 97 -14.50 -5.79 10.22
CA TYR A 97 -14.96 -5.67 11.61
C TYR A 97 -16.49 -5.59 11.68
N CYS A 98 -17.11 -4.70 10.89
CA CYS A 98 -18.57 -4.56 10.84
C CYS A 98 -19.26 -5.85 10.38
N TYR A 99 -18.69 -6.56 9.41
CA TYR A 99 -19.19 -7.87 8.97
C TYR A 99 -19.09 -8.94 10.05
N MET A 100 -17.98 -8.97 10.80
CA MET A 100 -17.74 -9.97 11.84
C MET A 100 -18.57 -9.73 13.10
N LYS A 101 -18.79 -8.46 13.44
CA LYS A 101 -19.63 -8.03 14.55
C LYS A 101 -21.12 -8.15 14.19
N ASN A 102 -21.59 -9.39 14.09
CA ASN A 102 -23.02 -9.67 13.94
C ASN A 102 -23.65 -10.05 15.29
N LYS A 103 -24.95 -9.80 15.43
CA LYS A 103 -25.72 -9.99 16.68
C LYS A 103 -25.73 -11.44 17.20
N PHE A 104 -25.37 -12.41 16.37
CA PHE A 104 -25.53 -13.84 16.65
C PHE A 104 -24.24 -14.55 17.05
N ARG A 105 -23.08 -13.86 17.07
CA ARG A 105 -21.78 -14.44 17.44
C ARG A 105 -21.36 -14.07 18.87
N ASN A 106 -21.85 -14.82 19.85
CA ASN A 106 -21.51 -14.63 21.27
C ASN A 106 -20.09 -15.09 21.67
N ARG A 107 -19.34 -15.76 20.78
CA ARG A 107 -17.99 -16.31 21.06
C ARG A 107 -16.87 -15.69 20.22
N LEU A 108 -17.11 -14.56 19.57
CA LEU A 108 -16.12 -13.91 18.69
C LEU A 108 -15.02 -13.24 19.53
N ASN A 109 -13.76 -13.58 19.29
CA ASN A 109 -12.63 -12.79 19.78
C ASN A 109 -12.22 -11.81 18.69
N ILE A 110 -12.81 -10.62 18.76
CA ILE A 110 -12.71 -9.62 17.71
C ILE A 110 -11.26 -9.25 17.36
N ASP A 111 -10.32 -9.27 18.32
CA ASP A 111 -8.92 -8.91 18.07
C ASP A 111 -8.20 -10.01 17.27
N ALA A 112 -8.25 -11.25 17.77
CA ALA A 112 -7.58 -12.38 17.13
C ALA A 112 -8.19 -12.69 15.75
N ASP A 113 -9.52 -12.73 15.66
CA ASP A 113 -10.22 -13.11 14.44
C ASP A 113 -10.04 -12.03 13.34
N LEU A 114 -10.10 -10.75 13.71
CA LEU A 114 -9.91 -9.66 12.75
C LEU A 114 -8.47 -9.65 12.23
N ARG A 115 -7.49 -9.85 13.12
CA ARG A 115 -6.06 -9.92 12.77
C ARG A 115 -5.79 -11.01 11.75
N VAL A 116 -6.34 -12.21 11.94
CA VAL A 116 -6.23 -13.31 10.96
C VAL A 116 -6.87 -12.92 9.63
N LYS A 117 -8.04 -12.27 9.66
CA LYS A 117 -8.80 -11.95 8.44
C LYS A 117 -8.19 -10.83 7.60
N ILE A 118 -7.57 -9.84 8.21
CA ILE A 118 -6.95 -8.69 7.51
C ILE A 118 -5.49 -8.96 7.12
N SER A 119 -4.85 -9.95 7.76
CA SER A 119 -3.47 -10.31 7.49
C SER A 119 -3.36 -11.04 6.16
N SER A 120 -2.26 -10.81 5.45
CA SER A 120 -1.83 -11.64 4.32
C SER A 120 -1.04 -12.87 4.75
N MET A 121 -0.82 -13.03 6.06
CA MET A 121 -0.12 -14.16 6.64
C MET A 121 -0.97 -15.42 6.49
N GLN A 122 -0.37 -16.48 5.94
CA GLN A 122 -1.00 -17.78 5.87
C GLN A 122 -0.95 -18.43 7.26
N PRO A 123 -2.06 -19.03 7.74
CA PRO A 123 -2.03 -19.79 8.96
C PRO A 123 -1.13 -21.02 8.78
N ASP A 124 -0.26 -21.29 9.74
CA ASP A 124 0.49 -22.54 9.81
C ASP A 124 -0.48 -23.66 10.22
N LEU A 125 -1.02 -24.34 9.21
CA LEU A 125 -2.05 -25.36 9.42
C LEU A 125 -1.51 -26.57 10.19
N ASP A 126 -0.23 -26.91 10.00
CA ASP A 126 0.40 -28.05 10.64
C ASP A 126 0.59 -27.78 12.14
N GLU A 127 1.10 -26.59 12.49
CA GLU A 127 1.21 -26.17 13.90
C GLU A 127 -0.17 -26.12 14.58
N ILE A 128 -1.17 -25.55 13.91
CA ILE A 128 -2.55 -25.45 14.44
C ILE A 128 -3.15 -26.84 14.65
N MET A 129 -2.96 -27.77 13.71
CA MET A 129 -3.46 -29.14 13.82
C MET A 129 -2.81 -29.89 14.98
N ASN A 130 -1.50 -29.69 15.19
CA ASN A 130 -0.75 -30.35 16.26
C ASN A 130 -1.09 -29.81 17.65
N LYS A 131 -1.43 -28.51 17.77
CA LYS A 131 -1.84 -27.88 19.05
C LYS A 131 -3.31 -28.09 19.41
N LYS A 132 -4.13 -28.59 18.47
CA LYS A 132 -5.56 -28.80 18.70
C LYS A 132 -5.77 -30.08 19.50
N GLU A 133 -5.82 -29.97 20.83
CA GLU A 133 -6.38 -31.04 21.65
C GLU A 133 -7.83 -31.27 21.21
N ARG A 134 -8.16 -32.53 20.86
CA ARG A 134 -9.52 -32.91 20.45
C ARG A 134 -10.48 -32.80 21.64
N PHE A 135 -11.03 -31.62 21.87
CA PHE A 135 -12.17 -31.49 22.76
C PHE A 135 -13.41 -32.00 22.04
N HIS A 136 -13.97 -33.08 22.61
CA HIS A 136 -15.20 -33.80 22.25
C HIS A 136 -15.03 -34.99 21.28
N LEU A 137 -14.82 -36.17 21.88
CA LEU A 137 -15.31 -37.43 21.33
C LEU A 137 -16.85 -37.35 21.35
N SER A 138 -17.46 -37.04 20.21
CA SER A 138 -18.89 -37.31 20.03
C SER A 138 -19.12 -38.81 20.25
N HIS A 139 -20.07 -39.14 21.12
CA HIS A 139 -20.46 -40.49 21.56
C HIS A 139 -20.16 -41.61 20.53
N LYS A 140 -19.38 -42.61 20.95
CA LYS A 140 -19.41 -43.92 20.31
C LYS A 140 -20.74 -44.58 20.68
N VAL A 141 -21.60 -44.76 19.68
CA VAL A 141 -22.71 -45.73 19.73
C VAL A 141 -22.12 -47.10 19.39
#